data_AF-A0AAG5CV83-F1
#
_entry.id   AF-A0AAG5CV83-F1
#
_cell.length_a   1.000
_cell.length_b   1.000
_cell.length_c   1.000
_cell.angle_alpha   90.00
_cell.angle_beta   90.00
_cell.angle_gamma   90.00
#
_symmetry.space_group_name_H-M   'P 1'
#
loop_
_entity.id
_entity.type
_entity.pdbx_description
1 polymer ?
#
loop_
_entity_poly.entity_id
_entity_poly.type
_entity_poly.pdbx_seq_one_letter_code
_entity_poly.pdbx_strand_id
1 'polypeptide(L)'
;MIRNASTKAAPVLLGAVAVGASADQPKQKNEPNKMVCKPSDLPLYRPLNQKIACECQHAHSQKKVTGATGAIEEGFRAVRIQVQETSKLVTDQKKQLADMYEEGKKKTKFVHDYLHQEDNTMPRVGAIAIGGLAGLIFGLRGGFFKRMIYTSIGAGGVASVCYPQEAEMYAQHGLVEAKKFATIGYNFVYGVKPGDKQLELPTIPTNLGELKNSVSGLAKSAYEAVFPEKK
;
A
#
# COMPACT_ATOMS: atom_id res chain seq x y z
N MET A 1 -8.02 -15.53 27.43
CA MET A 1 -8.74 -16.17 26.30
C MET A 1 -8.12 -15.67 25.00
N ILE A 2 -7.23 -16.46 24.39
CA ILE A 2 -6.53 -16.14 23.14
C ILE A 2 -7.08 -17.12 22.09
N ARG A 3 -7.73 -16.60 21.04
CA ARG A 3 -8.24 -17.43 19.94
C ARG A 3 -7.20 -17.47 18.82
N ASN A 4 -6.67 -18.66 18.56
CA ASN A 4 -5.79 -18.98 17.44
C ASN A 4 -6.55 -18.86 16.10
N ALA A 5 -6.00 -18.10 15.15
CA ALA A 5 -6.48 -18.05 13.78
C ALA A 5 -5.80 -19.15 12.97
N SER A 6 -6.58 -20.13 12.51
CA SER A 6 -6.15 -21.22 11.63
C SER A 6 -6.27 -20.76 10.17
N THR A 7 -5.13 -20.67 9.49
CA THR A 7 -4.99 -20.41 8.05
C THR A 7 -5.39 -21.65 7.26
N LYS A 8 -6.45 -21.57 6.45
CA LYS A 8 -6.78 -22.59 5.43
C LYS A 8 -6.39 -22.06 4.06
N ALA A 9 -5.34 -22.65 3.47
CA ALA A 9 -4.99 -22.51 2.07
C ALA A 9 -5.90 -23.43 1.23
N ALA A 10 -6.47 -22.92 0.15
CA ALA A 10 -7.22 -23.70 -0.83
C ALA A 10 -6.37 -23.86 -2.11
N PRO A 11 -6.08 -25.09 -2.57
CA PRO A 11 -5.43 -25.29 -3.86
C PRO A 11 -6.46 -25.25 -4.99
N VAL A 12 -6.14 -24.50 -6.04
CA VAL A 12 -6.89 -24.47 -7.30
C VAL A 12 -6.45 -25.65 -8.15
N LEU A 13 -7.35 -26.63 -8.37
CA LEU A 13 -7.15 -27.71 -9.33
C LEU A 13 -7.80 -27.34 -10.67
N LEU A 14 -6.99 -27.23 -11.72
CA LEU A 14 -7.40 -27.12 -13.11
C LEU A 14 -7.89 -28.49 -13.60
N GLY A 15 -9.18 -28.61 -13.92
CA GLY A 15 -9.78 -29.80 -14.52
C GLY A 15 -9.76 -29.75 -16.04
N ALA A 16 -9.12 -30.73 -16.67
CA ALA A 16 -9.18 -30.98 -18.10
C ALA A 16 -10.52 -31.66 -18.49
N VAL A 17 -11.16 -31.22 -19.57
CA VAL A 17 -12.40 -31.81 -20.10
C VAL A 17 -12.07 -32.66 -21.31
N ALA A 18 -12.36 -33.96 -21.23
CA ALA A 18 -12.27 -34.92 -22.33
C ALA A 18 -13.56 -34.89 -23.17
N VAL A 19 -13.41 -34.87 -24.50
CA VAL A 19 -14.52 -34.97 -25.47
C VAL A 19 -14.72 -36.46 -25.82
N GLY A 20 -15.87 -37.01 -25.44
CA GLY A 20 -16.29 -38.38 -25.78
C GLY A 20 -17.04 -38.44 -27.12
N ALA A 21 -16.69 -39.46 -27.90
CA ALA A 21 -17.21 -39.75 -29.24
C ALA A 21 -18.66 -40.28 -29.25
N SER A 22 -19.35 -39.99 -30.35
CA SER A 22 -20.73 -40.40 -30.68
C SER A 22 -20.90 -41.91 -30.87
N ALA A 23 -22.05 -42.43 -30.43
CA ALA A 23 -22.66 -43.68 -30.90
C ALA A 23 -24.16 -43.45 -31.19
N ASP A 24 -24.72 -44.28 -32.07
CA ASP A 24 -25.79 -43.96 -33.03
C ASP A 24 -27.20 -44.52 -32.65
N GLN A 25 -28.26 -43.76 -33.01
CA GLN A 25 -29.70 -44.09 -33.29
C GLN A 25 -30.67 -44.58 -32.17
N PRO A 26 -32.03 -44.40 -32.29
CA PRO A 26 -32.84 -44.11 -33.49
C PRO A 26 -33.91 -42.97 -33.42
N LYS A 27 -34.44 -42.64 -34.61
CA LYS A 27 -35.43 -41.60 -34.95
C LYS A 27 -36.86 -41.91 -34.48
N GLN A 28 -37.59 -40.88 -34.04
CA GLN A 28 -39.05 -40.79 -34.13
C GLN A 28 -39.48 -39.47 -34.77
N LYS A 29 -40.40 -39.57 -35.74
CA LYS A 29 -41.03 -38.47 -36.47
C LYS A 29 -42.07 -37.78 -35.58
N ASN A 30 -42.13 -36.45 -35.61
CA ASN A 30 -43.35 -35.67 -35.39
C ASN A 30 -43.28 -34.36 -36.20
N GLU A 31 -44.45 -33.94 -36.70
CA GLU A 31 -44.68 -32.92 -37.72
C GLU A 31 -44.30 -31.48 -37.32
N PRO A 32 -44.09 -30.56 -38.29
CA PRO A 32 -43.61 -29.21 -38.03
C PRO A 32 -44.74 -28.28 -37.56
N ASN A 33 -44.72 -27.89 -36.28
CA ASN A 33 -45.55 -26.77 -35.79
C ASN A 33 -45.06 -25.45 -36.43
N LYS A 34 -45.85 -24.96 -37.39
CA LYS A 34 -45.64 -23.69 -38.09
C LYS A 34 -45.97 -22.52 -37.16
N MET A 35 -45.02 -22.09 -36.33
CA MET A 35 -45.11 -20.80 -35.62
C MET A 35 -44.52 -19.69 -36.50
N VAL A 36 -45.37 -18.94 -37.20
CA VAL A 36 -45.01 -17.68 -37.84
C VAL A 36 -45.33 -16.55 -36.86
N CYS A 37 -44.36 -16.13 -36.06
CA CYS A 37 -44.47 -14.85 -35.35
C CYS A 37 -44.35 -13.72 -36.39
N LYS A 38 -45.30 -12.78 -36.39
CA LYS A 38 -45.22 -11.61 -37.27
C LYS A 38 -44.17 -10.64 -36.70
N PRO A 39 -43.44 -9.89 -37.54
CA PRO A 39 -42.46 -8.89 -37.08
C PRO A 39 -43.02 -7.85 -36.11
N SER A 40 -44.34 -7.58 -36.17
CA SER A 40 -45.07 -6.69 -35.28
C SER A 40 -45.26 -7.22 -33.85
N ASP A 41 -45.00 -8.51 -33.60
CA ASP A 41 -45.12 -9.13 -32.28
C ASP A 41 -43.83 -9.03 -31.44
N LEU A 42 -42.83 -8.28 -31.92
CA LEU A 42 -41.59 -8.03 -31.19
C LEU A 42 -41.82 -7.09 -30.00
N PRO A 43 -41.14 -7.29 -28.86
CA PRO A 43 -41.33 -6.48 -27.65
C PRO A 43 -41.08 -4.98 -27.82
N LEU A 44 -40.39 -4.57 -28.89
CA LEU A 44 -40.12 -3.17 -29.20
C LEU A 44 -41.36 -2.40 -29.72
N TYR A 45 -42.37 -3.11 -30.24
CA TYR A 45 -43.50 -2.50 -30.96
C TYR A 45 -44.84 -2.52 -30.19
N ARG A 46 -44.88 -2.98 -28.93
CA ARG A 46 -46.12 -3.04 -28.13
C ARG A 46 -46.23 -1.96 -27.05
N PRO A 47 -47.46 -1.49 -26.74
CA PRO A 47 -47.71 -0.64 -25.57
C PRO A 47 -47.55 -1.44 -24.27
N LEU A 48 -46.99 -0.82 -23.24
CA LEU A 48 -46.55 -1.42 -21.97
C LEU A 48 -47.61 -2.25 -21.20
N ASN A 49 -48.89 -2.18 -21.56
CA ASN A 49 -50.01 -2.71 -20.79
C ASN A 49 -50.60 -4.03 -21.33
N GLN A 50 -50.08 -4.60 -22.42
CA GLN A 50 -50.65 -5.80 -23.04
C GLN A 50 -49.86 -7.07 -22.70
N LYS A 51 -50.50 -8.02 -22.00
CA LYS A 51 -49.90 -9.33 -21.66
C LYS A 51 -49.63 -10.16 -22.91
N ILE A 52 -48.51 -10.86 -22.89
CA ILE A 52 -47.93 -11.60 -24.02
C ILE A 52 -48.71 -12.92 -24.22
N ALA A 53 -49.41 -13.08 -25.35
CA ALA A 53 -50.11 -14.33 -25.70
C ALA A 53 -49.22 -15.35 -26.44
N CYS A 54 -48.13 -14.90 -27.06
CA CYS A 54 -47.07 -15.79 -27.54
C CYS A 54 -46.02 -15.88 -26.45
N GLU A 55 -46.06 -16.94 -25.66
CA GLU A 55 -44.95 -17.32 -24.81
C GLU A 55 -43.78 -17.71 -25.71
N CYS A 56 -43.09 -16.69 -26.22
CA CYS A 56 -41.71 -16.81 -26.63
C CYS A 56 -41.00 -17.20 -25.35
N GLN A 57 -40.94 -18.50 -25.06
CA GLN A 57 -39.80 -19.02 -24.34
C GLN A 57 -38.63 -18.36 -25.04
N HIS A 58 -37.94 -17.48 -24.33
CA HIS A 58 -36.58 -17.12 -24.68
C HIS A 58 -35.78 -18.42 -24.49
N ALA A 59 -36.00 -19.39 -25.38
CA ALA A 59 -34.90 -19.90 -26.12
C ALA A 59 -34.14 -18.65 -26.59
N HIS A 60 -33.18 -18.22 -25.77
CA HIS A 60 -31.82 -18.29 -26.24
C HIS A 60 -31.68 -19.65 -26.94
N SER A 61 -32.20 -19.70 -28.17
CA SER A 61 -31.54 -20.38 -29.23
C SER A 61 -30.19 -19.68 -29.24
N GLN A 62 -29.29 -20.19 -28.39
CA GLN A 62 -28.09 -20.77 -28.92
C GLN A 62 -28.54 -21.50 -30.17
N LYS A 63 -28.61 -20.75 -31.27
CA LYS A 63 -28.39 -21.30 -32.58
C LYS A 63 -26.99 -21.84 -32.37
N LYS A 64 -26.89 -23.09 -31.88
CA LYS A 64 -25.64 -23.81 -31.81
C LYS A 64 -25.14 -23.63 -33.21
N VAL A 65 -24.13 -22.78 -33.37
CA VAL A 65 -23.56 -22.53 -34.68
C VAL A 65 -22.89 -23.86 -34.96
N THR A 66 -23.63 -24.75 -35.64
CA THR A 66 -23.26 -26.13 -35.82
C THR A 66 -22.05 -26.12 -36.75
N GLY A 67 -20.85 -26.14 -36.18
CA GLY A 67 -19.59 -26.01 -36.90
C GLY A 67 -18.48 -25.39 -36.07
N ALA A 68 -17.29 -25.33 -36.66
CA ALA A 68 -16.06 -24.80 -36.03
C ALA A 68 -16.21 -23.39 -35.46
N THR A 69 -17.14 -22.59 -35.98
CA THR A 69 -17.42 -21.21 -35.54
C THR A 69 -18.05 -21.12 -34.15
N GLY A 70 -18.94 -22.05 -33.76
CA GLY A 70 -19.52 -22.06 -32.40
C GLY A 70 -18.52 -22.43 -31.31
N ALA A 71 -17.59 -23.35 -31.63
CA ALA A 71 -16.51 -23.74 -30.70
C ALA A 71 -15.52 -22.60 -30.45
N ILE A 72 -15.22 -21.78 -31.48
CA ILE A 72 -14.34 -20.61 -31.35
C ILE A 72 -15.03 -19.49 -30.54
N GLU A 73 -16.32 -19.27 -30.75
CA GLU A 73 -17.12 -18.30 -29.97
C GLU A 73 -17.17 -18.67 -28.49
N GLU A 74 -17.34 -19.95 -28.15
CA GLU A 74 -17.31 -20.43 -26.77
C GLU A 74 -15.92 -20.29 -26.13
N GLY A 75 -14.84 -20.57 -26.88
CA GLY A 75 -13.48 -20.35 -26.41
C GLY A 75 -13.18 -18.88 -26.11
N PHE A 76 -13.55 -17.98 -27.01
CA PHE A 76 -13.37 -16.53 -26.82
C PHE A 76 -14.22 -16.00 -25.66
N ARG A 77 -15.43 -16.55 -25.47
CA ARG A 77 -16.31 -16.23 -24.35
C ARG A 77 -15.70 -16.67 -23.01
N ALA A 78 -15.12 -17.87 -22.93
CA ALA A 78 -14.49 -18.35 -21.71
C ALA A 78 -13.29 -17.49 -21.31
N VAL A 79 -12.42 -17.16 -22.27
CA VAL A 79 -11.27 -16.26 -22.04
C VAL A 79 -11.72 -14.88 -21.59
N ARG A 80 -12.76 -14.31 -22.23
CA ARG A 80 -13.29 -13.00 -21.85
C ARG A 80 -13.80 -12.99 -20.41
N ILE A 81 -14.56 -14.01 -20.00
CA ILE A 81 -15.10 -14.09 -18.64
C ILE A 81 -13.96 -14.20 -17.63
N GLN A 82 -12.97 -15.06 -17.87
CA GLN A 82 -11.82 -15.24 -16.97
C GLN A 82 -10.97 -13.96 -16.87
N VAL A 83 -10.72 -13.27 -17.98
CA VAL A 83 -9.99 -11.98 -17.97
C VAL A 83 -10.80 -10.91 -17.25
N GLN A 84 -12.13 -10.90 -17.42
CA GLN A 84 -12.99 -9.93 -16.74
C GLN A 84 -13.07 -10.19 -15.23
N GLU A 85 -13.07 -11.44 -14.79
CA GLU A 85 -13.07 -11.81 -13.36
C GLU A 85 -11.72 -11.51 -12.70
N THR A 86 -10.61 -11.89 -13.34
CA THR A 86 -9.26 -11.61 -12.83
C THR A 86 -8.95 -10.11 -12.80
N SER A 87 -9.34 -9.36 -13.84
CA SER A 87 -9.18 -7.90 -13.85
C SER A 87 -10.00 -7.22 -12.75
N LYS A 88 -11.25 -7.66 -12.50
CA LYS A 88 -12.07 -7.15 -11.39
C LYS A 88 -11.37 -7.35 -10.04
N LEU A 89 -10.89 -8.56 -9.75
CA LEU A 89 -10.18 -8.85 -8.49
C LEU A 89 -8.95 -7.96 -8.28
N VAL A 90 -8.14 -7.77 -9.33
CA VAL A 90 -6.96 -6.89 -9.27
C VAL A 90 -7.37 -5.43 -9.06
N THR A 91 -8.42 -4.96 -9.73
CA THR A 91 -8.89 -3.58 -9.53
C THR A 91 -9.47 -3.37 -8.14
N ASP A 92 -10.15 -4.36 -7.56
CA ASP A 92 -10.76 -4.24 -6.23
C ASP A 92 -9.70 -4.24 -5.12
N GLN A 93 -8.65 -5.08 -5.24
CA GLN A 93 -7.51 -5.03 -4.32
C GLN A 93 -6.75 -3.70 -4.40
N LYS A 94 -6.56 -3.17 -5.62
CA LYS A 94 -5.92 -1.85 -5.81
C LYS A 94 -6.76 -0.73 -5.20
N LYS A 95 -8.08 -0.76 -5.36
CA LYS A 95 -8.99 0.22 -4.76
C LYS A 95 -8.95 0.16 -3.24
N GLN A 96 -9.00 -1.03 -2.63
CA GLN A 96 -8.89 -1.17 -1.18
C GLN A 96 -7.59 -0.58 -0.64
N LEU A 97 -6.47 -0.84 -1.31
CA LEU A 97 -5.18 -0.28 -0.90
C LEU A 97 -5.13 1.24 -1.07
N ALA A 98 -5.66 1.75 -2.18
CA ALA A 98 -5.74 3.18 -2.46
C ALA A 98 -6.66 3.89 -1.45
N ASP A 99 -7.80 3.30 -1.11
CA ASP A 99 -8.75 3.84 -0.14
C ASP A 99 -8.15 3.84 1.26
N MET A 100 -7.50 2.76 1.70
CA MET A 100 -6.79 2.71 2.98
C MET A 100 -5.67 3.75 3.05
N TYR A 101 -4.96 3.97 1.94
CA TYR A 101 -3.91 4.98 1.86
C TYR A 101 -4.48 6.40 1.94
N GLU A 102 -5.52 6.71 1.17
CA GLU A 102 -6.18 8.02 1.18
C GLU A 102 -6.87 8.30 2.51
N GLU A 103 -7.53 7.30 3.11
CA GLU A 103 -8.13 7.41 4.44
C GLU A 103 -7.07 7.61 5.51
N GLY A 104 -5.98 6.83 5.46
CA GLY A 104 -4.83 7.00 6.35
C GLY A 104 -4.24 8.40 6.24
N LYS A 105 -4.03 8.90 5.02
CA LYS A 105 -3.54 10.26 4.76
C LYS A 105 -4.48 11.33 5.33
N LYS A 106 -5.80 11.18 5.15
CA LYS A 106 -6.79 12.11 5.70
C LYS A 106 -6.79 12.09 7.23
N LYS A 107 -6.75 10.90 7.85
CA LYS A 107 -6.69 10.75 9.30
C LYS A 107 -5.41 11.32 9.89
N THR A 108 -4.27 11.06 9.26
CA THR A 108 -2.98 11.62 9.70
C THR A 108 -2.96 13.15 9.58
N LYS A 109 -3.48 13.71 8.49
CA LYS A 109 -3.61 15.17 8.35
C LYS A 109 -4.51 15.76 9.43
N PHE A 110 -5.65 15.13 9.70
CA PHE A 110 -6.54 15.58 10.77
C PHE A 110 -5.86 15.57 12.14
N VAL A 111 -5.15 14.49 12.49
CA VAL A 111 -4.40 14.40 13.75
C VAL A 111 -3.29 15.46 13.80
N HIS A 112 -2.57 15.64 12.70
CA HIS A 112 -1.53 16.65 12.58
C HIS A 112 -2.07 18.06 12.82
N ASP A 113 -3.17 18.41 12.17
CA ASP A 113 -3.82 19.72 12.30
C ASP A 113 -4.41 19.92 13.70
N TYR A 114 -5.00 18.87 14.28
CA TYR A 114 -5.52 18.89 15.64
C TYR A 114 -4.43 19.10 16.71
N LEU A 115 -3.28 18.45 16.55
CA LEU A 115 -2.14 18.63 17.44
C LEU A 115 -1.51 20.02 17.31
N HIS A 116 -1.60 20.67 16.15
CA HIS A 116 -1.06 22.02 15.94
C HIS A 116 -1.97 23.16 16.42
N GLN A 117 -3.25 22.91 16.71
CA GLN A 117 -4.15 23.92 17.28
C GLN A 117 -3.69 24.35 18.69
N GLU A 118 -3.67 25.66 18.93
CA GLU A 118 -3.05 26.31 20.12
C GLU A 118 -3.69 25.87 21.45
N ASP A 119 -4.97 25.49 21.44
CA ASP A 119 -5.72 25.15 22.66
C ASP A 119 -5.47 23.70 23.16
N ASN A 120 -4.85 22.84 22.35
CA ASN A 120 -4.73 21.40 22.63
C ASN A 120 -3.36 21.00 23.21
N THR A 121 -2.91 21.67 24.28
CA THR A 121 -1.61 21.38 24.92
C THR A 121 -1.56 19.99 25.56
N MET A 122 -2.67 19.52 26.16
CA MET A 122 -2.78 18.21 26.81
C MET A 122 -2.56 17.03 25.82
N PRO A 123 -3.21 16.99 24.64
CA PRO A 123 -2.92 16.01 23.59
C PRO A 123 -1.46 16.00 23.11
N ARG A 124 -0.79 17.17 23.00
CA ARG A 124 0.62 17.23 22.58
C ARG A 124 1.55 16.54 23.58
N VAL A 125 1.38 16.83 24.86
CA VAL A 125 2.15 16.18 25.93
C VAL A 125 1.87 14.69 25.97
N GLY A 126 0.61 14.28 25.80
CA GLY A 126 0.23 12.87 25.71
C GLY A 126 0.91 12.15 24.53
N ALA A 127 0.93 12.77 23.35
CA ALA A 127 1.60 12.22 22.17
C ALA A 127 3.10 12.04 22.40
N ILE A 128 3.78 13.06 22.98
CA ILE A 128 5.21 12.99 23.32
C ILE A 128 5.48 11.88 24.34
N ALA A 129 4.64 11.76 25.37
CA ALA A 129 4.77 10.71 26.38
C ALA A 129 4.64 9.31 25.75
N ILE A 130 3.68 9.11 24.84
CA ILE A 130 3.53 7.86 24.09
C ILE A 130 4.75 7.59 23.20
N GLY A 131 5.28 8.62 22.53
CA GLY A 131 6.53 8.53 21.75
C GLY A 131 7.73 8.11 22.60
N GLY A 132 7.86 8.69 23.80
CA GLY A 132 8.88 8.31 24.77
C GLY A 132 8.72 6.89 25.28
N LEU A 133 7.48 6.48 25.63
CA LEU A 133 7.17 5.11 26.05
C LEU A 133 7.46 4.09 24.94
N ALA A 134 7.09 4.40 23.69
CA ALA A 134 7.43 3.57 22.55
C ALA A 134 8.95 3.43 22.40
N GLY A 135 9.69 4.55 22.48
CA GLY A 135 11.15 4.56 22.51
C GLY A 135 11.72 3.69 23.63
N LEU A 136 11.18 3.82 24.85
CA LEU A 136 11.58 3.00 25.99
C LEU A 136 11.38 1.51 25.71
N ILE A 137 10.22 1.13 25.13
CA ILE A 137 9.90 -0.26 24.77
C ILE A 137 10.94 -0.80 23.78
N PHE A 138 11.30 -0.04 22.74
CA PHE A 138 12.36 -0.43 21.82
C PHE A 138 13.75 -0.52 22.50
N GLY A 139 13.99 0.30 23.52
CA GLY A 139 15.20 0.28 24.33
C GLY A 139 15.25 -0.78 25.43
N LEU A 140 14.16 -1.49 25.74
CA LEU A 140 14.04 -2.39 26.90
C LEU A 140 15.07 -3.52 26.90
N ARG A 141 15.42 -4.03 25.71
CA ARG A 141 16.40 -5.10 25.49
C ARG A 141 17.84 -4.66 25.76
N GLY A 142 18.09 -3.36 25.89
CA GLY A 142 19.40 -2.77 26.18
C GLY A 142 19.61 -2.43 27.67
N GLY A 143 20.85 -2.04 28.00
CA GLY A 143 21.18 -1.46 29.31
C GLY A 143 20.59 -0.05 29.51
N PHE A 144 20.86 0.55 30.67
CA PHE A 144 20.31 1.86 31.08
C PHE A 144 20.56 2.97 30.04
N PHE A 145 21.77 3.06 29.48
CA PHE A 145 22.12 4.08 28.50
C PHE A 145 21.33 3.93 27.18
N LYS A 146 21.14 2.70 26.70
CA LYS A 146 20.30 2.43 25.52
C LYS A 146 18.85 2.83 25.78
N ARG A 147 18.33 2.52 26.97
CA ARG A 147 16.96 2.92 27.34
C ARG A 147 16.79 4.44 27.30
N MET A 148 17.73 5.19 27.87
CA MET A 148 17.69 6.65 27.85
C MET A 148 17.73 7.21 26.43
N ILE A 149 18.65 6.74 25.59
CA ILE A 149 18.77 7.21 24.19
C ILE A 149 17.51 6.89 23.38
N TYR A 150 17.00 5.67 23.46
CA TYR A 150 15.83 5.30 22.67
C TYR A 150 14.57 6.03 23.15
N THR A 151 14.44 6.26 24.46
CA THR A 151 13.35 7.07 25.03
C THR A 151 13.46 8.52 24.56
N SER A 152 14.66 9.13 24.60
CA SER A 152 14.85 10.51 24.16
C SER A 152 14.63 10.68 22.66
N ILE A 153 15.06 9.71 21.84
CA ILE A 153 14.80 9.73 20.39
C ILE A 153 13.30 9.56 20.11
N GLY A 154 12.62 8.65 20.81
CA GLY A 154 11.18 8.45 20.64
C GLY A 154 10.37 9.67 21.04
N ALA A 155 10.64 10.23 22.23
CA ALA A 155 9.99 11.45 22.70
C ALA A 155 10.34 12.65 21.82
N GLY A 156 11.62 12.84 21.51
CA GLY A 156 12.10 13.94 20.67
C GLY A 156 11.59 13.87 19.22
N GLY A 157 11.45 12.67 18.66
CA GLY A 157 10.90 12.46 17.33
C GLY A 157 9.41 12.79 17.24
N VAL A 158 8.63 12.52 18.29
CA VAL A 158 7.22 12.96 18.33
C VAL A 158 7.11 14.44 18.66
N ALA A 159 7.99 14.96 19.53
CA ALA A 159 8.04 16.37 19.87
C ALA A 159 8.37 17.25 18.65
N SER A 160 9.29 16.83 17.78
CA SER A 160 9.61 17.59 16.57
C SER A 160 8.45 17.68 15.58
N VAL A 161 7.58 16.67 15.56
CA VAL A 161 6.33 16.69 14.77
C VAL A 161 5.28 17.59 15.40
N CYS A 162 5.21 17.67 16.73
CA CYS A 162 4.25 18.53 17.44
C CYS A 162 4.68 20.00 17.51
N TYR A 163 5.98 20.27 17.41
CA TYR A 163 6.60 21.59 17.56
C TYR A 163 7.69 21.84 16.49
N PRO A 164 7.32 21.95 15.21
CA PRO A 164 8.27 22.03 14.11
C PRO A 164 9.11 23.31 14.12
N GLN A 165 8.50 24.47 14.42
CA GLN A 165 9.22 25.76 14.43
C GLN A 165 10.28 25.81 15.53
N GLU A 166 9.92 25.36 16.73
CA GLU A 166 10.84 25.28 17.86
C GLU A 166 11.93 24.23 17.59
N ALA A 167 11.59 23.09 17.00
CA ALA A 167 12.55 22.06 16.65
C ALA A 167 13.62 22.57 15.67
N GLU A 168 13.25 23.38 14.67
CA GLU A 168 14.22 23.99 13.75
C GLU A 168 15.17 24.95 14.46
N MET A 169 14.64 25.82 15.32
CA MET A 169 15.43 26.76 16.11
C MET A 169 16.41 26.03 17.04
N TYR A 170 15.92 25.07 17.83
CA TYR A 170 16.76 24.29 18.74
C TYR A 170 17.77 23.40 18.01
N ALA A 171 17.42 22.87 16.83
CA ALA A 171 18.35 22.08 16.04
C ALA A 171 19.53 22.92 15.52
N GLN A 172 19.27 24.14 15.02
CA GLN A 172 20.34 25.04 14.57
C GLN A 172 21.25 25.46 15.72
N HIS A 173 20.67 25.89 16.85
CA HIS A 173 21.44 26.23 18.05
C HIS A 173 22.25 25.04 18.56
N GLY A 174 21.63 23.86 18.60
CA GLY A 174 22.27 22.62 19.02
C GLY A 174 23.44 22.21 18.13
N LEU A 175 23.36 22.40 16.81
CA LEU A 175 24.47 22.12 15.90
C LEU A 175 25.67 23.03 16.14
N VAL A 176 25.42 24.33 16.38
CA VAL A 176 26.49 25.31 16.65
C VAL A 176 27.19 25.00 17.97
N GLU A 177 26.44 24.67 19.01
CA GLU A 177 27.00 24.30 20.31
C GLU A 177 27.72 22.95 20.26
N ALA A 178 27.12 21.94 19.61
CA ALA A 178 27.74 20.64 19.42
C ALA A 178 29.08 20.75 18.70
N LYS A 179 29.20 21.63 17.70
CA LYS A 179 30.46 21.91 17.01
C LYS A 179 31.52 22.42 17.99
N LYS A 180 31.18 23.37 18.88
CA LYS A 180 32.13 23.89 19.89
C LYS A 180 32.62 22.78 20.81
N PHE A 181 31.71 21.97 21.34
CA PHE A 181 32.07 20.87 22.23
C PHE A 181 32.88 19.78 21.51
N ALA A 182 32.54 19.46 20.27
CA ALA A 182 33.30 18.53 19.45
C ALA A 182 34.72 19.06 19.19
N THR A 183 34.86 20.35 18.91
CA THR A 183 36.16 21.01 18.77
C THR A 183 37.00 20.96 20.04
N ILE A 184 36.39 21.21 21.20
CA ILE A 184 37.08 21.09 22.48
C ILE A 184 37.53 19.65 22.72
N GLY A 185 36.64 18.67 22.52
CA GLY A 185 36.95 17.26 22.72
C GLY A 185 38.05 16.75 21.80
N TYR A 186 38.03 17.15 20.52
CA TYR A 186 39.07 16.80 19.56
C TYR A 186 40.43 17.39 19.96
N ASN A 187 40.47 18.69 20.30
CA ASN A 187 41.69 19.34 20.75
C ASN A 187 42.22 18.74 22.07
N PHE A 188 41.33 18.27 22.94
CA PHE A 188 41.71 17.56 24.17
C PHE A 188 42.36 16.20 23.87
N VAL A 189 41.77 15.39 22.99
CA VAL A 189 42.35 14.09 22.58
C VAL A 189 43.70 14.28 21.88
N TYR A 190 43.87 15.35 21.11
CA TYR A 190 45.13 15.70 20.46
C TYR A 190 46.18 16.35 21.39
N GLY A 191 45.81 16.71 22.63
CA GLY A 191 46.75 17.24 23.63
C GLY A 191 47.25 18.66 23.36
N VAL A 192 46.43 19.51 22.72
CA VAL A 192 46.81 20.89 22.39
C VAL A 192 46.88 21.75 23.66
N LYS A 193 47.98 22.48 23.86
CA LYS A 193 48.19 23.35 25.04
C LYS A 193 47.54 24.73 24.82
N PRO A 194 47.10 25.43 25.89
CA PRO A 194 46.55 26.79 25.77
C PRO A 194 47.63 27.75 25.24
N GLY A 195 47.60 28.04 23.93
CA GLY A 195 48.58 28.89 23.24
C GLY A 195 48.90 28.44 21.80
N ASP A 196 48.64 27.18 21.46
CA ASP A 196 48.83 26.67 20.09
C ASP A 196 47.59 26.92 19.21
N LYS A 197 47.77 26.97 17.90
CA LYS A 197 46.67 27.16 16.93
C LYS A 197 45.66 26.02 17.08
N GLN A 198 44.41 26.34 17.42
CA GLN A 198 43.32 25.36 17.48
C GLN A 198 43.23 24.60 16.16
N LEU A 199 43.22 23.27 16.22
CA LEU A 199 42.91 22.45 15.06
C LEU A 199 41.41 22.61 14.78
N GLU A 200 41.08 23.16 13.62
CA GLU A 200 39.70 23.20 13.15
C GLU A 200 39.27 21.77 12.80
N LEU A 201 38.14 21.34 13.37
CA LEU A 201 37.55 20.04 13.02
C LEU A 201 37.29 19.94 11.52
N PRO A 202 37.48 18.76 10.91
CA PRO A 202 36.89 18.50 9.61
C PRO A 202 35.40 18.79 9.67
N THR A 203 34.94 19.54 8.68
CA THR A 203 33.72 20.35 8.64
C THR A 203 32.48 19.63 9.18
N ILE A 204 32.15 19.85 10.46
CA ILE A 204 30.82 19.51 10.96
C ILE A 204 29.86 20.51 10.30
N PRO A 205 28.81 20.02 9.61
CA PRO A 205 27.85 20.86 8.92
C PRO A 205 27.18 21.81 9.92
N THR A 206 27.14 23.08 9.57
CA THR A 206 26.57 24.13 10.44
C THR A 206 25.06 24.23 10.28
N ASN A 207 24.55 23.73 9.16
CA ASN A 207 23.14 23.75 8.82
C ASN A 207 22.58 22.34 8.63
N LEU A 208 21.29 22.19 8.87
CA LEU A 208 20.57 20.92 8.69
C LEU A 208 20.61 20.42 7.24
N GLY A 209 20.63 21.32 6.26
CA GLY A 209 20.77 20.97 4.85
C GLY A 209 22.12 20.34 4.53
N GLU A 210 23.20 20.89 5.07
CA GLU A 210 24.55 20.33 4.92
C GLU A 210 24.65 18.97 5.63
N LEU A 211 24.07 18.83 6.83
CA LEU A 211 24.04 17.56 7.56
C LEU A 211 23.32 16.47 6.76
N LYS A 212 22.15 16.79 6.21
CA LYS A 212 21.41 15.86 5.35
C LYS A 212 22.24 15.43 4.15
N ASN A 213 22.93 16.37 3.50
CA ASN A 213 23.77 16.07 2.34
C ASN A 213 24.96 15.19 2.74
N SER A 214 25.66 15.50 3.83
CA SER A 214 26.78 14.70 4.34
C SER A 214 26.34 13.28 4.72
N VAL A 215 25.23 13.14 5.43
CA VAL A 215 24.69 11.82 5.82
C VAL A 215 24.24 11.04 4.58
N SER A 216 23.56 11.70 3.64
CA SER A 216 23.11 11.04 2.40
C SER A 216 24.29 10.59 1.53
N GLY A 217 25.36 11.39 1.46
CA GLY A 217 26.58 11.03 0.75
C GLY A 217 27.28 9.84 1.40
N LEU A 218 27.34 9.81 2.74
CA LEU A 218 27.93 8.71 3.50
C LEU A 218 27.11 7.41 3.36
N ALA A 219 25.78 7.52 3.44
CA ALA A 219 24.88 6.39 3.21
C ALA A 219 24.98 5.86 1.78
N LYS A 220 25.04 6.74 0.78
CA LYS A 220 25.21 6.36 -0.62
C LYS A 220 26.56 5.70 -0.86
N SER A 221 27.64 6.25 -0.29
CA SER A 221 28.97 5.65 -0.36
C SER A 221 29.02 4.27 0.30
N ALA A 222 28.40 4.11 1.47
CA ALA A 222 28.29 2.81 2.14
C ALA A 222 27.46 1.80 1.33
N TYR A 223 26.37 2.27 0.72
CA TYR A 223 25.54 1.44 -0.15
C TYR A 223 26.32 0.97 -1.38
N GLU A 224 27.02 1.88 -2.07
CA GLU A 224 27.87 1.56 -3.22
C GLU A 224 29.04 0.62 -2.85
N ALA A 225 29.58 0.72 -1.63
CA ALA A 225 30.63 -0.17 -1.15
C ALA A 225 30.13 -1.60 -0.88
N VAL A 226 28.87 -1.76 -0.45
CA VAL A 226 28.25 -3.07 -0.16
C VAL A 226 27.63 -3.69 -1.42
N PHE A 227 27.06 -2.85 -2.28
CA PHE A 227 26.45 -3.23 -3.55
C PHE A 227 27.14 -2.51 -4.70
N PRO A 228 28.39 -2.89 -5.04
CA PRO A 228 29.04 -2.32 -6.20
C PRO A 228 28.21 -2.68 -7.43
N GLU A 229 27.77 -1.67 -8.18
CA GLU A 229 27.16 -1.92 -9.48
C GLU A 229 28.20 -2.63 -10.35
N LYS A 230 27.87 -3.87 -10.78
CA LYS A 230 28.73 -4.63 -11.67
C LYS A 230 28.84 -3.85 -12.98
N LYS A 231 30.01 -3.26 -13.23
CA LYS A 231 30.39 -2.74 -14.54
C LYS A 231 30.39 -3.84 -15.61
#